data_AF-A0A7V9SW18-F1
#
_entry.id   AF-A0A7V9SW18-F1
#
_cell.length_a   1.000
_cell.length_b   1.000
_cell.length_c   1.000
_cell.angle_alpha   90.00
_cell.angle_beta   90.00
_cell.angle_gamma   90.00
#
_symmetry.space_group_name_H-M   'P 1'
#
loop_
_entity.id
_entity.type
_entity.pdbx_description
1 polymer ?
#
loop_
_entity_poly.entity_id
_entity_poly.type
_entity_poly.pdbx_seq_one_letter_code
_entity_poly.pdbx_strand_id
1 'polypeptide(L)'
;MRDPGLDRHNWQTEWEQLEDDLKDAPAETLPEIGDLVERMLRERRFPLDDAVADDGIELEVLANYRSAREITTQVERGENVDPAEIGQAIHNFRDIYEQLIDRPDN
;
A
#
# COMPACT_ATOMS: atom_id res chain seq x y z
N MET A 1 2.22 -21.13 -13.02
CA MET A 1 2.57 -19.89 -13.72
C MET A 1 1.45 -18.91 -13.43
N ARG A 2 1.65 -17.97 -12.50
CA ARG A 2 0.78 -16.79 -12.42
C ARG A 2 1.25 -15.87 -13.54
N ASP A 3 0.32 -15.47 -14.39
CA ASP A 3 0.62 -14.59 -15.51
C ASP A 3 0.74 -13.16 -14.94
N PRO A 4 1.92 -12.51 -14.98
CA PRO A 4 2.15 -11.24 -14.30
C PRO A 4 1.22 -10.11 -14.79
N GLY A 5 0.64 -10.23 -16.00
CA GLY A 5 -0.38 -9.31 -16.49
C GLY A 5 -1.73 -9.45 -15.80
N LEU A 6 -2.10 -10.66 -15.37
CA LEU A 6 -3.35 -10.93 -14.66
C LEU A 6 -3.31 -10.34 -13.24
N ASP A 7 -2.15 -10.41 -12.58
CA ASP A 7 -1.97 -9.87 -11.23
C ASP A 7 -2.12 -8.33 -11.23
N ARG A 8 -1.55 -7.63 -12.22
CA ARG A 8 -1.75 -6.17 -12.36
C ARG A 8 -3.20 -5.77 -12.57
N HIS A 9 -3.92 -6.44 -13.46
CA HIS A 9 -5.33 -6.11 -13.72
C HIS A 9 -6.19 -6.37 -12.49
N ASN A 10 -5.93 -7.45 -11.74
CA ASN A 10 -6.62 -7.70 -10.48
C ASN A 10 -6.32 -6.60 -9.45
N TRP A 11 -5.06 -6.22 -9.26
CA TRP A 11 -4.71 -5.14 -8.32
C TRP A 11 -5.37 -3.81 -8.68
N GLN A 12 -5.44 -3.47 -9.97
CA GLN A 12 -6.15 -2.27 -10.43
C GLN A 12 -7.64 -2.30 -10.08
N THR A 13 -8.32 -3.41 -10.39
CA THR A 13 -9.75 -3.55 -10.08
C THR A 13 -10.05 -3.51 -8.58
N GLU A 14 -9.18 -4.09 -7.74
CA GLU A 14 -9.32 -4.00 -6.28
C GLU A 14 -9.04 -2.58 -5.78
N TRP A 15 -8.01 -1.92 -6.29
CA TRP A 15 -7.68 -0.53 -5.96
C TRP A 15 -8.82 0.43 -6.31
N GLU A 16 -9.45 0.27 -7.48
CA GLU A 16 -10.59 1.09 -7.89
C GLU A 16 -11.80 0.95 -6.95
N GLN A 17 -12.04 -0.26 -6.42
CA GLN A 17 -13.10 -0.49 -5.43
C GLN A 17 -12.78 0.22 -4.11
N LEU A 18 -11.54 0.05 -3.61
CA LEU A 18 -11.08 0.70 -2.38
C LEU A 18 -11.07 2.24 -2.51
N GLU A 19 -10.74 2.79 -3.68
CA GLU A 19 -10.83 4.25 -3.91
C GLU A 19 -12.25 4.79 -3.84
N ASP A 20 -13.27 3.98 -4.15
CA ASP A 20 -14.66 4.37 -3.96
C ASP A 20 -15.03 4.36 -2.48
N ASP A 21 -14.69 3.27 -1.78
CA ASP A 21 -14.97 3.12 -0.34
C ASP A 21 -14.25 4.19 0.50
N LEU A 22 -13.05 4.61 0.10
CA LEU A 22 -12.30 5.72 0.71
C LEU A 22 -13.09 7.04 0.77
N LYS A 23 -14.02 7.28 -0.17
CA LYS A 23 -14.82 8.51 -0.20
C LYS A 23 -15.86 8.54 0.90
N ASP A 24 -16.39 7.37 1.26
CA ASP A 24 -17.41 7.20 2.28
C ASP A 24 -16.80 6.92 3.66
N ALA A 25 -15.77 6.07 3.73
CA ALA A 25 -15.20 5.56 4.97
C ALA A 25 -13.66 5.45 4.95
N PRO A 26 -12.92 6.57 4.87
CA PRO A 26 -11.47 6.55 4.69
C PRO A 26 -10.70 5.83 5.80
N ALA A 27 -11.18 5.91 7.04
CA ALA A 27 -10.58 5.22 8.17
C ALA A 27 -10.83 3.71 8.14
N GLU A 28 -12.02 3.29 7.70
CA GLU A 28 -12.39 1.86 7.63
C GLU A 28 -11.70 1.17 6.47
N THR A 29 -11.51 1.87 5.34
CA THR A 29 -10.86 1.35 4.12
C THR A 29 -9.33 1.40 4.17
N LEU A 30 -8.73 2.28 4.99
CA LEU A 30 -7.28 2.37 5.15
C LEU A 30 -6.57 1.02 5.38
N PRO A 31 -7.03 0.14 6.31
CA PRO A 31 -6.42 -1.17 6.49
C PRO A 31 -6.50 -2.08 5.27
N GLU A 32 -7.61 -2.04 4.53
CA GLU A 32 -7.79 -2.84 3.31
C GLU A 32 -6.78 -2.44 2.22
N ILE A 33 -6.52 -1.13 2.09
CA ILE A 33 -5.47 -0.61 1.21
C ILE A 33 -4.08 -1.10 1.66
N GLY A 34 -3.81 -1.03 2.95
CA GLY A 34 -2.54 -1.51 3.51
C GLY A 34 -2.28 -2.99 3.20
N ASP A 35 -3.32 -3.82 3.27
CA ASP A 35 -3.22 -5.25 2.97
C ASP A 35 -3.03 -5.52 1.46
N LEU A 36 -3.70 -4.76 0.58
CA LEU A 36 -3.48 -4.84 -0.87
C LEU A 36 -2.03 -4.50 -1.21
N VAL A 37 -1.52 -3.37 -0.71
CA VAL A 37 -0.14 -2.91 -0.94
C VAL A 37 0.86 -3.90 -0.37
N GLU A 38 0.64 -4.44 0.83
CA GLU A 38 1.51 -5.48 1.41
C GLU A 38 1.59 -6.70 0.49
N ARG A 39 0.45 -7.15 -0.04
CA ARG A 39 0.38 -8.30 -0.93
C ARG A 39 1.19 -8.04 -2.20
N MET A 40 1.04 -6.87 -2.82
CA MET A 40 1.81 -6.47 -4.01
C MET A 40 3.32 -6.43 -3.73
N LEU A 41 3.74 -5.87 -2.59
CA LEU A 41 5.15 -5.82 -2.18
C LEU A 41 5.73 -7.23 -2.00
N ARG A 42 5.00 -8.14 -1.34
CA ARG A 42 5.40 -9.55 -1.20
C ARG A 42 5.49 -10.26 -2.55
N GLU A 43 4.51 -10.05 -3.43
CA GLU A 43 4.49 -10.65 -4.77
C GLU A 43 5.67 -10.17 -5.62
N ARG A 44 6.08 -8.91 -5.47
CA ARG A 44 7.27 -8.34 -6.12
C ARG A 44 8.60 -8.61 -5.39
N ARG A 45 8.57 -9.43 -4.33
CA ARG A 45 9.74 -9.83 -3.52
C ARG A 45 10.48 -8.68 -2.84
N PHE A 46 9.75 -7.65 -2.41
CA PHE A 46 10.32 -6.61 -1.54
C PHE A 46 10.65 -7.17 -0.14
N PRO A 47 11.78 -6.75 0.45
CA PRO A 47 12.17 -7.17 1.79
C PRO A 47 11.41 -6.35 2.86
N LEU A 48 10.16 -6.72 3.13
CA LEU A 48 9.35 -6.05 4.16
C LEU A 48 9.97 -6.16 5.56
N ASP A 49 10.53 -7.33 5.87
CA ASP A 49 11.16 -7.67 7.16
C ASP A 49 12.66 -7.32 7.23
N ASP A 50 13.32 -7.10 6.09
CA ASP A 50 14.78 -6.94 6.04
C ASP A 50 15.16 -5.50 5.68
N ALA A 51 16.06 -4.90 6.46
CA ALA A 51 16.45 -3.50 6.30
C ALA A 51 17.41 -3.26 5.11
N VAL A 52 17.87 -4.33 4.46
CA VAL A 52 18.83 -4.25 3.37
C VAL A 52 18.09 -4.16 2.03
N ALA A 53 17.44 -3.02 1.80
CA ALA A 53 17.11 -2.63 0.43
C ALA A 53 18.38 -2.07 -0.23
N ASP A 54 18.74 -2.65 -1.39
CA ASP A 54 20.00 -2.34 -2.10
C ASP A 54 19.91 -1.06 -2.93
N ASP A 55 18.68 -0.53 -3.12
CA ASP A 55 18.37 0.56 -4.05
C ASP A 55 17.52 1.67 -3.41
N GLY A 56 17.76 2.93 -3.80
CA GLY A 56 17.15 4.11 -3.17
C GLY A 56 15.62 4.16 -3.29
N ILE A 57 15.07 3.68 -4.40
CA ILE A 57 13.62 3.61 -4.65
C ILE A 57 12.96 2.61 -3.69
N GLU A 58 13.61 1.46 -3.44
CA GLU A 58 13.07 0.43 -2.55
C GLU A 58 13.08 0.90 -1.09
N LEU A 59 14.09 1.67 -0.68
CA LEU A 59 14.12 2.32 0.63
C LEU A 59 12.98 3.31 0.83
N GLU A 60 12.68 4.15 -0.17
CA GLU A 60 11.58 5.11 -0.11
C GLU A 60 10.22 4.40 -0.01
N VAL A 61 9.99 3.38 -0.84
CA VAL A 61 8.78 2.55 -0.79
C VAL A 61 8.60 1.91 0.60
N LEU A 62 9.66 1.33 1.17
CA LEU A 62 9.60 0.71 2.50
C LEU A 62 9.39 1.72 3.63
N ALA A 63 9.97 2.92 3.52
CA ALA A 63 9.78 3.99 4.50
C ALA A 63 8.32 4.48 4.48
N ASN A 64 7.78 4.74 3.28
CA ASN A 64 6.38 5.13 3.09
C ASN A 64 5.43 4.04 3.59
N TYR A 65 5.73 2.77 3.30
CA TYR A 65 4.93 1.63 3.74
C TYR A 65 4.87 1.54 5.26
N ARG A 66 6.02 1.64 5.94
CA ARG A 66 6.09 1.57 7.41
C ARG A 66 5.34 2.71 8.07
N SER A 67 5.50 3.93 7.56
CA SER A 67 4.79 5.10 8.08
C SER A 67 3.27 4.94 7.92
N ALA A 68 2.80 4.52 6.74
CA ALA A 68 1.38 4.29 6.50
C ALA A 68 0.82 3.12 7.33
N ARG A 69 1.61 2.03 7.50
CA ARG A 69 1.22 0.86 8.30
C ARG A 69 1.12 1.18 9.79
N GLU A 70 1.96 2.08 10.31
CA GLU A 70 1.85 2.55 11.69
C GLU A 70 0.52 3.27 11.93
N ILE A 71 0.12 4.17 11.04
CA ILE A 71 -1.16 4.89 11.09
C ILE A 71 -2.33 3.90 10.97
N THR A 72 -2.23 2.97 10.01
CA THR A 72 -3.22 1.89 9.83
C THR A 72 -3.41 1.08 11.11
N THR A 73 -2.30 0.68 11.76
CA THR A 73 -2.33 -0.10 13.00
C THR A 73 -3.02 0.66 14.13
N GLN A 74 -2.82 1.98 14.22
CA GLN A 74 -3.51 2.83 15.20
C GLN A 74 -5.02 2.87 14.93
N VAL A 75 -5.43 3.03 13.67
CA VAL A 75 -6.85 3.00 13.27
C VAL A 75 -7.49 1.65 13.58
N GLU A 76 -6.82 0.53 13.26
CA GLU A 76 -7.29 -0.83 13.56
C GLU A 76 -7.48 -1.08 15.07
N ARG A 77 -6.64 -0.46 15.90
CA ARG A 77 -6.75 -0.52 17.37
C ARG A 77 -7.88 0.34 17.92
N GLY A 78 -8.55 1.12 17.08
CA GLY A 78 -9.55 2.10 17.49
C GLY A 78 -8.93 3.31 18.21
N GLU A 79 -7.65 3.60 17.97
CA GLU A 79 -7.01 4.81 18.47
C GLU A 79 -7.56 6.03 17.71
N ASN A 80 -7.57 7.18 18.37
CA ASN A 80 -8.03 8.42 17.75
C ASN A 80 -6.89 9.00 16.91
N VAL A 81 -6.93 8.73 15.61
CA VAL A 81 -5.95 9.21 14.62
C VAL A 81 -6.49 10.45 13.94
N ASP A 82 -5.65 11.46 13.75
CA ASP A 82 -6.06 12.68 13.08
C ASP A 82 -6.43 12.39 11.61
N PRO A 83 -7.55 12.95 11.09
CA PRO A 83 -7.93 12.77 9.69
C PRO A 83 -6.86 13.18 8.68
N ALA A 84 -5.98 14.12 9.07
CA ALA A 84 -4.84 14.53 8.28
C ALA A 84 -3.77 13.41 8.17
N GLU A 85 -3.54 12.66 9.24
CA GLU A 85 -2.63 11.51 9.23
C GLU A 85 -3.21 10.35 8.42
N ILE A 86 -4.52 10.11 8.53
CA ILE A 86 -5.23 9.13 7.70
C ILE A 86 -5.06 9.50 6.21
N GLY A 87 -5.30 10.77 5.85
CA GLY A 87 -5.10 11.25 4.49
C GLY A 87 -3.65 11.07 4.00
N GLN A 88 -2.67 11.33 4.87
CA GLN A 88 -1.25 11.11 4.54
C GLN A 88 -0.93 9.62 4.35
N ALA A 89 -1.49 8.72 5.17
CA ALA A 89 -1.30 7.28 5.02
C ALA A 89 -1.88 6.77 3.69
N ILE A 90 -3.07 7.25 3.32
CA ILE A 90 -3.70 6.93 2.03
C ILE A 90 -2.81 7.40 0.87
N HIS A 91 -2.29 8.63 0.94
CA HIS A 91 -1.39 9.16 -0.07
C HIS A 91 -0.12 8.31 -0.20
N ASN A 92 0.49 7.94 0.93
CA ASN A 92 1.69 7.10 0.95
C ASN A 92 1.42 5.73 0.32
N PHE A 93 0.28 5.10 0.61
CA PHE A 93 -0.08 3.83 -0.03
C PHE A 93 -0.33 3.97 -1.52
N ARG A 94 -0.95 5.08 -1.96
CA ARG A 94 -1.17 5.40 -3.37
C ARG A 94 0.15 5.56 -4.12
N ASP A 95 1.10 6.32 -3.57
CA ASP A 95 2.43 6.48 -4.18
C ASP A 95 3.13 5.12 -4.37
N ILE A 96 3.05 4.24 -3.36
CA ILE A 96 3.62 2.90 -3.45
C ILE A 96 2.91 2.10 -4.54
N TYR A 97 1.57 2.09 -4.55
CA TYR A 97 0.78 1.38 -5.56
C TYR A 97 1.14 1.83 -6.99
N GLU A 98 1.22 3.14 -7.24
CA GLU A 98 1.56 3.69 -8.55
C GLU A 98 2.97 3.27 -8.98
N GLN A 99 3.95 3.33 -8.07
CA GLN A 99 5.31 2.85 -8.33
C GLN A 99 5.33 1.34 -8.65
N LEU A 100 4.53 0.54 -7.97
CA LEU A 100 4.45 -0.90 -8.24
C LEU A 100 3.79 -1.14 -9.59
N ILE A 101 2.69 -0.48 -9.95
CA ILE A 101 2.02 -0.68 -11.24
C ILE A 101 2.89 -0.23 -12.42
N ASP A 102 3.57 0.91 -12.31
CA ASP A 102 4.40 1.47 -13.38
C ASP A 102 5.68 0.65 -13.61
N ARG A 103 6.22 -0.02 -12.58
CA ARG A 103 7.43 -0.82 -12.71
C ARG A 103 7.18 -2.03 -13.64
N PRO A 104 7.88 -2.11 -14.79
CA PRO A 104 7.76 -3.25 -15.70
C PRO A 104 8.27 -4.53 -15.02
N ASP A 105 7.55 -5.64 -15.19
CA ASP A 105 8.03 -6.97 -14.79
C ASP A 105 9.23 -7.32 -15.67
N ASN A 106 10.44 -7.23 -15.10
CA ASN A 106 11.68 -7.58 -15.79
C ASN A 106 12.11 -9.01 -15.45
#